data_AF-A0A920H6I3-F1
#
_entry.id   AF-A0A920H6I3-F1
#
_cell.length_a   1.000
_cell.length_b   1.000
_cell.length_c   1.000
_cell.angle_alpha   90.00
_cell.angle_beta   90.00
_cell.angle_gamma   90.00
#
_symmetry.space_group_name_H-M   'P 1'
#
loop_
_entity.id
_entity.type
_entity.pdbx_description
1 polymer ?
#
loop_
_entity_poly.entity_id
_entity_poly.type
_entity_poly.pdbx_seq_one_letter_code
_entity_poly.pdbx_strand_id
1 'polypeptide(L)'
;MSSNKEDSKVIIALDYSNKKDTLNLVSKLDKSLCNLKVGYELFLSEGQSLIKELHKREFKIFLDLKLHDIPNTVKRAINVICDYGIWMTNVHVLGGKEMLASAKQVVKKESPETKLIGVTILTSLNDDLLKPLGFSNSVEETVYNFADLCHEAGLDGIVCSAGEAIHIRKKFLDNFLIVTPGIRLKNDTYDDKKSCNPPVQAKNNGVSYIVVG
;
A
#
# COMPACT_ATOMS: atom_id res chain seq x y z
N MET A 1 -26.08 -14.38 14.26
CA MET A 1 -25.95 -14.11 12.81
C MET A 1 -24.93 -13.00 12.64
N SER A 2 -23.67 -13.36 12.44
CA SER A 2 -22.59 -12.40 12.18
C SER A 2 -22.81 -11.79 10.81
N SER A 3 -23.24 -10.53 10.76
CA SER A 3 -23.21 -9.75 9.53
C SER A 3 -21.78 -9.78 9.00
N ASN A 4 -21.55 -10.37 7.81
CA ASN A 4 -20.33 -10.17 7.03
C ASN A 4 -20.24 -8.66 6.73
N LYS A 5 -19.63 -7.92 7.65
CA LYS A 5 -19.38 -6.50 7.47
C LYS A 5 -18.22 -6.43 6.48
N GLU A 6 -18.50 -6.05 5.24
CA GLU A 6 -17.45 -5.87 4.23
C GLU A 6 -16.36 -4.94 4.78
N ASP A 7 -15.10 -5.34 4.62
CA ASP A 7 -13.97 -4.50 4.99
C ASP A 7 -14.02 -3.17 4.22
N SER A 8 -13.81 -2.06 4.94
CA SER A 8 -13.77 -0.76 4.27
C SER A 8 -12.65 -0.74 3.22
N LYS A 9 -12.99 -0.25 2.03
CA LYS A 9 -12.06 -0.05 0.92
C LYS A 9 -11.28 1.26 1.03
N VAL A 10 -11.50 2.04 2.09
CA VAL A 10 -10.85 3.34 2.32
C VAL A 10 -9.74 3.19 3.35
N ILE A 11 -8.55 3.66 3.00
CA ILE A 11 -7.39 3.74 3.90
C ILE A 11 -7.05 5.23 4.08
N ILE A 12 -7.12 5.72 5.31
CA ILE A 12 -6.77 7.11 5.64
C ILE A 12 -5.28 7.22 5.94
N ALA A 13 -4.58 8.08 5.22
CA ALA A 13 -3.18 8.40 5.44
C ALA A 13 -3.01 9.27 6.70
N LEU A 14 -2.25 8.79 7.67
CA LEU A 14 -1.88 9.53 8.87
C LEU A 14 -0.61 10.33 8.60
N ASP A 15 -0.73 11.37 7.78
CA ASP A 15 0.41 12.19 7.34
C ASP A 15 0.66 13.33 8.36
N TYR A 16 1.08 12.94 9.57
CA TYR A 16 1.50 13.82 10.66
C TYR A 16 2.89 13.43 11.17
N SER A 17 3.62 14.40 11.72
CA SER A 17 4.94 14.17 12.32
C SER A 17 4.92 13.75 13.79
N ASN A 18 3.76 13.78 14.46
CA ASN A 18 3.66 13.52 15.89
C ASN A 18 2.39 12.76 16.30
N LYS A 19 2.49 12.05 17.42
CA LYS A 19 1.42 11.23 17.98
C LYS A 19 0.20 12.03 18.43
N LYS A 20 0.38 13.24 18.98
CA LYS A 20 -0.74 14.02 19.51
C LYS A 20 -1.74 14.36 18.41
N ASP A 21 -1.27 14.93 17.31
CA ASP A 21 -2.11 15.33 16.20
C ASP A 21 -2.70 14.12 15.46
N THR A 22 -1.90 13.06 15.32
CA THR A 22 -2.38 11.76 14.81
C THR A 22 -3.57 11.24 15.61
N LEU A 23 -3.46 11.16 16.94
CA LEU A 23 -4.53 10.65 17.79
C LEU A 23 -5.74 11.57 17.84
N ASN A 24 -5.54 12.89 17.67
CA ASN A 24 -6.63 13.85 17.53
C ASN A 24 -7.45 13.58 16.26
N LEU A 25 -6.82 13.26 15.12
CA LEU A 25 -7.55 12.82 13.93
C LEU A 25 -8.25 11.48 14.16
N VAL A 26 -7.51 10.48 14.64
CA VAL A 26 -8.03 9.10 14.81
C VAL A 26 -9.23 9.06 15.75
N SER A 27 -9.29 9.91 16.77
CA SER A 27 -10.46 10.00 17.67
C SER A 27 -11.77 10.44 16.99
N LYS A 28 -11.68 11.01 15.78
CA LYS A 28 -12.83 11.45 14.98
C LYS A 28 -13.22 10.45 13.88
N LEU A 29 -12.44 9.38 13.69
CA LEU A 29 -12.66 8.37 12.65
C LEU A 29 -13.48 7.20 13.18
N ASP A 30 -14.32 6.63 12.32
CA ASP A 30 -15.04 5.38 12.60
C ASP A 30 -14.28 4.21 11.98
N LYS A 31 -13.78 3.30 12.83
CA LYS A 31 -13.06 2.08 12.43
C LYS A 31 -13.85 1.15 11.51
N SER A 32 -15.17 1.29 11.44
CA SER A 32 -16.01 0.53 10.52
C SER A 32 -16.09 1.16 9.12
N LEU A 33 -15.64 2.40 8.96
CA LEU A 33 -15.65 3.14 7.70
C LEU A 33 -14.27 3.28 7.06
N CYS A 34 -13.17 3.04 7.79
CA CYS A 34 -11.83 3.13 7.23
C CYS A 34 -10.78 2.30 7.98
N ASN A 35 -9.68 2.05 7.27
CA ASN A 35 -8.42 1.56 7.82
C ASN A 35 -7.40 2.71 7.86
N LEU A 36 -6.25 2.52 8.53
CA LEU A 36 -5.24 3.58 8.69
C LEU A 36 -3.94 3.22 7.99
N LYS A 37 -3.30 4.19 7.33
CA LYS A 37 -1.94 4.07 6.79
C LYS A 37 -0.97 4.87 7.66
N VAL A 38 0.06 4.20 8.16
CA VAL A 38 1.21 4.84 8.82
C VAL A 38 2.39 4.84 7.85
N GLY A 39 2.84 6.02 7.44
CA GLY A 39 3.99 6.20 6.55
C GLY A 39 5.31 6.45 7.29
N TYR A 40 6.37 6.71 6.53
CA TYR A 40 7.72 6.95 7.06
C TYR A 40 7.79 8.03 8.13
N GLU A 41 7.26 9.22 7.87
CA GLU A 41 7.39 10.38 8.76
C GLU A 41 6.91 10.03 10.18
N LEU A 42 5.69 9.52 10.28
CA LEU A 42 5.06 9.17 11.53
C LEU A 42 5.72 7.95 12.20
N PHE A 43 6.08 6.93 11.41
CA PHE A 43 6.72 5.73 11.97
C PHE A 43 8.14 5.99 12.48
N LEU A 44 8.91 6.83 11.79
CA LEU A 44 10.26 7.21 12.24
C LEU A 44 10.22 8.09 13.48
N SER A 45 9.17 8.90 13.65
CA SER A 45 8.98 9.76 14.83
C SER A 45 8.53 8.96 16.07
N GLU A 46 7.53 8.08 15.92
CA GLU A 46 6.82 7.48 17.07
C GLU A 46 7.04 5.96 17.22
N GLY A 47 7.51 5.30 16.15
CA GLY A 47 7.83 3.88 16.10
C GLY A 47 6.65 2.95 16.41
N GLN A 48 7.00 1.75 16.89
CA GLN A 48 6.04 0.71 17.27
C GLN A 48 5.06 1.17 18.36
N SER A 49 5.43 2.15 19.20
CA SER A 49 4.58 2.63 20.29
C SER A 49 3.24 3.17 19.78
N LEU A 50 3.25 3.84 18.62
CA LEU A 50 2.05 4.34 17.98
C LEU A 50 1.19 3.20 17.43
N ILE A 51 1.80 2.19 16.81
CA ILE A 51 1.08 1.03 16.27
C ILE A 51 0.26 0.35 17.37
N LYS A 52 0.84 0.19 18.57
CA LYS A 52 0.13 -0.34 19.75
C LYS A 52 -1.06 0.53 20.16
N GLU A 53 -0.93 1.86 20.10
CA GLU A 53 -2.04 2.78 20.40
C GLU A 53 -3.17 2.74 19.37
N LEU A 54 -2.85 2.58 18.10
CA LEU A 54 -3.84 2.45 17.03
C LEU A 54 -4.57 1.10 17.12
N HIS A 55 -3.88 0.02 17.49
CA HIS A 55 -4.52 -1.28 17.74
C HIS A 55 -5.46 -1.28 18.95
N LYS A 56 -5.15 -0.54 20.03
CA LYS A 56 -6.10 -0.36 21.16
C LYS A 56 -7.43 0.28 20.73
N ARG A 57 -7.42 0.97 19.60
CA ARG A 57 -8.61 1.60 18.99
C ARG A 57 -9.23 0.73 17.89
N GLU A 58 -8.73 -0.49 17.72
CA GLU A 58 -9.26 -1.55 16.86
C GLU A 58 -9.27 -1.19 15.36
N PHE A 59 -8.36 -0.32 14.92
CA PHE A 59 -8.15 -0.06 13.51
C PHE A 59 -7.24 -1.11 12.87
N LYS A 60 -7.52 -1.49 11.63
CA LYS A 60 -6.56 -2.18 10.77
C LYS A 60 -5.51 -1.18 10.27
N ILE A 61 -4.24 -1.61 10.30
CA ILE A 61 -3.11 -0.75 9.98
C ILE A 61 -2.37 -1.26 8.75
N PHE A 62 -2.26 -0.39 7.74
CA PHE A 62 -1.30 -0.51 6.66
C PHE A 62 -0.02 0.25 7.03
N LEU A 63 1.07 -0.48 7.27
CA LEU A 63 2.40 0.08 7.51
C LEU A 63 3.13 0.28 6.17
N ASP A 64 3.21 1.53 5.72
CA ASP A 64 3.69 1.89 4.39
C ASP A 64 5.15 2.38 4.44
N LEU A 65 6.08 1.43 4.57
CA LEU A 65 7.53 1.67 4.66
C LEU A 65 8.30 1.26 3.41
N LYS A 66 7.63 0.79 2.35
CA LYS A 66 8.19 0.52 1.01
C LYS A 66 9.57 -0.13 1.04
N LEU A 67 9.74 -1.18 1.85
CA LEU A 67 11.07 -1.74 2.13
C LEU A 67 11.77 -2.14 0.83
N HIS A 68 13.04 -1.73 0.69
CA HIS A 68 13.83 -1.95 -0.51
C HIS A 68 15.31 -2.02 -0.15
N ASP A 69 15.84 -3.25 -0.13
CA ASP A 69 17.22 -3.57 0.25
C ASP A 69 17.55 -4.97 -0.31
N ILE A 70 18.71 -5.54 0.01
CA ILE A 70 19.03 -6.93 -0.35
C ILE A 70 18.05 -7.92 0.34
N PRO A 71 17.83 -9.12 -0.24
CA PRO A 71 16.82 -10.07 0.24
C PRO A 71 16.88 -10.37 1.74
N ASN A 72 18.08 -10.57 2.29
CA ASN A 72 18.24 -10.91 3.70
C ASN A 72 17.88 -9.76 4.65
N THR A 73 18.14 -8.50 4.26
CA THR A 73 17.80 -7.33 5.07
C THR A 73 16.29 -7.15 5.11
N VAL A 74 15.63 -7.16 3.95
CA VAL A 74 14.17 -7.03 3.86
C VAL A 74 13.48 -8.18 4.59
N LYS A 75 13.97 -9.42 4.46
CA LYS A 75 13.46 -10.57 5.19
C LYS A 75 13.48 -10.36 6.71
N ARG A 76 14.59 -9.85 7.26
CA ARG A 76 14.71 -9.55 8.70
C ARG A 76 13.78 -8.41 9.13
N ALA A 77 13.68 -7.35 8.33
CA ALA A 77 12.79 -6.23 8.60
C ALA A 77 11.31 -6.67 8.59
N ILE A 78 10.91 -7.49 7.61
CA ILE A 78 9.55 -8.06 7.54
C ILE A 78 9.26 -8.96 8.75
N ASN A 79 10.23 -9.74 9.23
CA ASN A 79 10.06 -10.53 10.45
C ASN A 79 9.70 -9.65 11.65
N VAL A 80 10.42 -8.53 11.83
CA VAL A 80 10.13 -7.56 12.90
C VAL A 80 8.76 -6.91 12.70
N ILE A 81 8.38 -6.57 11.47
CA ILE A 81 7.07 -6.00 11.17
C ILE A 81 5.93 -6.99 11.46
N CYS A 82 6.14 -8.30 11.27
CA CYS A 82 5.13 -9.32 11.58
C CYS A 82 4.74 -9.29 13.07
N ASP A 83 5.70 -9.04 13.96
CA ASP A 83 5.47 -8.92 15.42
C ASP A 83 4.60 -7.72 15.80
N TYR A 84 4.40 -6.76 14.88
CA TYR A 84 3.58 -5.58 15.15
C TYR A 84 2.09 -5.87 15.04
N GLY A 85 1.68 -6.98 14.42
CA GLY A 85 0.27 -7.34 14.24
C GLY A 85 -0.47 -6.47 13.23
N ILE A 86 0.26 -5.88 12.28
CA ILE A 86 -0.31 -5.03 11.22
C ILE A 86 -1.19 -5.82 10.25
N TRP A 87 -2.09 -5.14 9.55
CA TRP A 87 -2.96 -5.76 8.55
C TRP A 87 -2.30 -5.85 7.17
N MET A 88 -1.48 -4.86 6.82
CA MET A 88 -0.85 -4.77 5.50
C MET A 88 0.52 -4.08 5.60
N THR A 89 1.48 -4.51 4.79
CA THR A 89 2.77 -3.83 4.58
C THR A 89 3.21 -3.96 3.13
N ASN A 90 4.28 -3.27 2.75
CA ASN A 90 4.77 -3.27 1.39
C ASN A 90 6.30 -3.29 1.25
N VAL A 91 6.71 -3.69 0.06
CA VAL A 91 8.09 -3.76 -0.43
C VAL A 91 8.15 -3.13 -1.82
N HIS A 92 9.31 -2.63 -2.25
CA HIS A 92 9.45 -2.10 -3.61
C HIS A 92 9.79 -3.22 -4.59
N VAL A 93 9.09 -3.29 -5.72
CA VAL A 93 9.29 -4.37 -6.72
C VAL A 93 10.69 -4.37 -7.33
N LEU A 94 11.35 -3.21 -7.36
CA LEU A 94 12.72 -3.03 -7.84
C LEU A 94 13.77 -3.83 -7.07
N GLY A 95 13.46 -4.34 -5.88
CA GLY A 95 14.36 -5.26 -5.18
C GLY A 95 14.42 -6.67 -5.78
N GLY A 96 13.60 -6.96 -6.79
CA GLY A 96 13.66 -8.19 -7.58
C GLY A 96 13.00 -9.41 -6.94
N LYS A 97 12.79 -10.45 -7.76
CA LYS A 97 11.98 -11.63 -7.41
C LYS A 97 12.42 -12.32 -6.12
N GLU A 98 13.72 -12.46 -5.91
CA GLU A 98 14.27 -13.13 -4.73
C GLU A 98 13.93 -12.38 -3.43
N MET A 99 14.06 -11.05 -3.43
CA MET A 99 13.70 -10.22 -2.29
C MET A 99 12.19 -10.34 -1.98
N LEU A 100 11.36 -10.24 -3.02
CA LEU A 100 9.90 -10.32 -2.91
C LEU A 100 9.44 -11.67 -2.36
N ALA A 101 9.94 -12.76 -2.94
CA ALA A 101 9.59 -14.12 -2.52
C ALA A 101 10.07 -14.40 -1.09
N SER A 102 11.28 -13.97 -0.74
CA SER A 102 11.83 -14.12 0.62
C SER A 102 10.99 -13.36 1.67
N ALA A 103 10.55 -12.14 1.34
CA ALA A 103 9.66 -11.37 2.20
C ALA A 103 8.31 -12.07 2.38
N LYS A 104 7.70 -12.56 1.29
CA LYS A 104 6.41 -13.26 1.37
C LYS A 104 6.50 -14.56 2.17
N GLN A 105 7.59 -15.31 2.06
CA GLN A 105 7.79 -16.52 2.85
C GLN A 105 7.76 -16.25 4.36
N VAL A 106 8.39 -15.16 4.82
CA VAL A 106 8.34 -14.77 6.23
C VAL A 106 6.93 -14.39 6.64
N VAL A 107 6.23 -13.55 5.86
CA VAL A 107 4.84 -13.18 6.16
C VAL A 107 3.97 -14.42 6.28
N LYS A 108 4.07 -15.37 5.34
CA LYS A 108 3.28 -16.62 5.37
C LYS A 108 3.55 -17.46 6.62
N LYS A 109 4.77 -17.43 7.15
CA LYS A 109 5.18 -18.22 8.31
C LYS A 109 4.80 -17.55 9.64
N GLU A 110 5.09 -16.26 9.77
CA GLU A 110 5.00 -15.54 11.05
C GLU A 110 3.65 -14.80 11.22
N SER A 111 3.04 -14.36 10.12
CA SER A 111 1.78 -13.60 10.15
C SER A 111 0.94 -13.82 8.88
N PRO A 112 0.36 -15.02 8.69
CA PRO A 112 -0.29 -15.42 7.44
C PRO A 112 -1.49 -14.54 7.02
N GLU A 113 -2.09 -13.83 7.97
CA GLU A 113 -3.20 -12.90 7.71
C GLU A 113 -2.71 -11.53 7.18
N THR A 114 -1.45 -11.16 7.43
CA THR A 114 -0.86 -9.90 6.96
C THR A 114 -0.74 -9.93 5.44
N LYS A 115 -1.19 -8.86 4.79
CA LYS A 115 -1.04 -8.68 3.34
C LYS A 115 0.30 -8.03 3.02
N LEU A 116 1.04 -8.62 2.09
CA LEU A 116 2.26 -8.07 1.54
C LEU A 116 2.03 -7.67 0.09
N ILE A 117 2.15 -6.37 -0.20
CA ILE A 117 1.96 -5.82 -1.55
C ILE A 117 3.23 -5.16 -2.09
N GLY A 118 3.36 -5.14 -3.42
CA GLY A 118 4.53 -4.58 -4.10
C GLY A 118 4.29 -3.16 -4.60
N VAL A 119 5.15 -2.21 -4.23
CA VAL A 119 5.14 -0.87 -4.84
C VAL A 119 5.77 -0.94 -6.23
N THR A 120 4.97 -0.63 -7.25
CA THR A 120 5.39 -0.68 -8.66
C THR A 120 6.17 0.58 -9.05
N ILE A 121 5.56 1.50 -9.79
CA ILE A 121 6.09 2.83 -10.08
C ILE A 121 5.35 3.84 -9.21
N LEU A 122 6.09 4.74 -8.56
CA LEU A 122 5.49 5.80 -7.77
C LEU A 122 4.63 6.68 -8.68
N THR A 123 3.44 7.06 -8.22
CA THR A 123 2.49 7.91 -8.98
C THR A 123 3.05 9.30 -9.31
N SER A 124 4.18 9.69 -8.70
CA SER A 124 4.94 10.91 -8.99
C SER A 124 5.89 10.79 -10.19
N LEU A 125 6.12 9.58 -10.73
CA LEU A 125 6.99 9.34 -11.88
C LEU A 125 6.20 9.26 -13.19
N ASN A 126 6.85 9.55 -14.31
CA ASN A 126 6.31 9.39 -15.67
C ASN A 126 7.42 8.85 -16.58
N ASP A 127 7.10 8.52 -17.84
CA ASP A 127 8.05 7.93 -18.78
C ASP A 127 9.37 8.72 -18.90
N ASP A 128 9.29 10.05 -18.96
CA ASP A 128 10.47 10.91 -19.09
C ASP A 128 11.35 10.94 -17.84
N LEU A 129 10.77 10.73 -16.66
CA LEU A 129 11.53 10.57 -15.41
C LEU A 129 12.11 9.16 -15.25
N LEU A 130 11.55 8.15 -15.93
CA LEU A 130 12.07 6.78 -15.89
C LEU A 130 13.22 6.54 -16.88
N LYS A 131 13.23 7.20 -18.04
CA LYS A 131 14.30 7.04 -19.04
C LYS A 131 15.72 7.27 -18.47
N PRO A 132 16.01 8.34 -17.69
CA PRO A 132 17.33 8.53 -17.09
C PRO A 132 17.72 7.45 -16.07
N LEU A 133 16.73 6.73 -15.51
CA LEU A 133 16.95 5.61 -14.60
C LEU A 133 17.23 4.29 -15.33
N GLY A 134 17.27 4.30 -16.67
CA GLY A 134 17.59 3.13 -17.50
C GLY A 134 16.37 2.30 -17.92
N PHE A 135 15.15 2.79 -17.70
CA PHE A 135 13.95 2.13 -18.21
C PHE A 135 13.73 2.44 -19.69
N SER A 136 13.55 1.39 -20.49
CA SER A 136 13.21 1.50 -21.91
C SER A 136 11.71 1.42 -22.19
N ASN A 137 10.95 0.79 -21.29
CA ASN A 137 9.51 0.59 -21.43
C ASN A 137 8.73 1.81 -20.91
N SER A 138 7.47 1.92 -21.31
CA SER A 138 6.54 2.89 -20.71
C SER A 138 6.27 2.57 -19.23
N VAL A 139 5.76 3.54 -18.48
CA VAL A 139 5.27 3.33 -17.10
C VAL A 139 4.22 2.22 -17.07
N GLU A 140 3.27 2.22 -18.01
CA GLU A 140 2.20 1.23 -18.04
C GLU A 140 2.74 -0.20 -18.22
N GLU A 141 3.62 -0.41 -19.20
CA GLU A 141 4.28 -1.70 -19.42
C GLU A 141 5.13 -2.12 -18.23
N THR A 142 5.83 -1.16 -17.60
CA THR A 142 6.66 -1.44 -16.42
C THR A 142 5.81 -1.86 -15.23
N VAL A 143 4.70 -1.18 -14.97
CA VAL A 143 3.74 -1.54 -13.91
C VAL A 143 3.15 -2.92 -14.16
N TYR A 144 2.82 -3.25 -15.41
CA TYR A 144 2.33 -4.57 -15.79
C TYR A 144 3.35 -5.68 -15.51
N ASN A 145 4.60 -5.48 -15.94
CA ASN A 145 5.68 -6.44 -15.68
C ASN A 145 5.96 -6.60 -14.17
N PHE A 146 5.84 -5.51 -13.40
CA PHE A 146 6.01 -5.55 -11.95
C PHE A 146 4.85 -6.26 -11.25
N ALA A 147 3.62 -6.12 -11.76
CA ALA A 147 2.48 -6.88 -11.27
C ALA A 147 2.67 -8.40 -11.48
N ASP A 148 3.17 -8.81 -12.65
CA ASP A 148 3.55 -10.20 -12.91
C ASP A 148 4.61 -10.69 -11.92
N LEU A 149 5.66 -9.89 -11.69
CA LEU A 149 6.72 -10.26 -10.77
C LEU A 149 6.20 -10.46 -9.33
N CYS A 150 5.30 -9.58 -8.88
CA CYS A 150 4.63 -9.72 -7.59
C CYS A 150 3.78 -10.99 -7.51
N HIS A 151 2.98 -11.26 -8.55
CA HIS A 151 2.15 -12.45 -8.62
C HIS A 151 2.99 -13.74 -8.59
N GLU A 152 4.06 -13.80 -9.39
CA GLU A 152 4.99 -14.94 -9.40
C GLU A 152 5.75 -15.13 -8.08
N ALA A 153 6.06 -14.03 -7.38
CA ALA A 153 6.66 -14.06 -6.04
C ALA A 153 5.64 -14.40 -4.93
N GLY A 154 4.35 -14.53 -5.28
CA GLY A 154 3.27 -14.88 -4.36
C GLY A 154 2.80 -13.72 -3.48
N LEU A 155 3.11 -12.47 -3.81
CA LEU A 155 2.59 -11.31 -3.09
C LEU A 155 1.06 -11.22 -3.24
N ASP A 156 0.41 -10.58 -2.27
CA ASP A 156 -1.05 -10.47 -2.24
C ASP A 156 -1.57 -9.41 -3.21
N GLY A 157 -0.70 -8.56 -3.76
CA GLY A 157 -1.09 -7.49 -4.67
C GLY A 157 0.00 -6.45 -4.92
N ILE A 158 -0.43 -5.30 -5.44
CA ILE A 158 0.44 -4.17 -5.78
C ILE A 158 -0.11 -2.82 -5.32
N VAL A 159 0.78 -1.84 -5.27
CA VAL A 159 0.47 -0.42 -5.27
C VAL A 159 0.72 0.14 -6.67
N CYS A 160 -0.30 0.75 -7.28
CA CYS A 160 -0.23 1.40 -8.59
C CYS A 160 -1.27 2.54 -8.72
N SER A 161 -1.21 3.31 -9.81
CA SER A 161 -2.18 4.38 -10.06
C SER A 161 -3.55 3.83 -10.49
N ALA A 162 -4.62 4.62 -10.33
CA ALA A 162 -5.95 4.17 -10.72
C ALA A 162 -6.09 3.98 -12.25
N GLY A 163 -5.25 4.65 -13.05
CA GLY A 163 -5.24 4.49 -14.51
C GLY A 163 -4.74 3.12 -14.93
N GLU A 164 -3.71 2.60 -14.26
CA GLU A 164 -3.15 1.27 -14.53
C GLU A 164 -4.06 0.13 -14.04
N ALA A 165 -4.90 0.38 -13.03
CA ALA A 165 -5.71 -0.64 -12.37
C ALA A 165 -6.62 -1.44 -13.33
N ILE A 166 -7.17 -0.80 -14.38
CA ILE A 166 -8.06 -1.46 -15.35
C ILE A 166 -7.36 -2.65 -16.03
N HIS A 167 -6.14 -2.42 -16.50
CA HIS A 167 -5.38 -3.43 -17.23
C HIS A 167 -4.87 -4.53 -16.29
N ILE A 168 -4.44 -4.16 -15.07
CA ILE A 168 -4.05 -5.12 -14.05
C ILE A 168 -5.23 -6.02 -13.65
N ARG A 169 -6.41 -5.44 -13.39
CA ARG A 169 -7.60 -6.22 -13.00
C ARG A 169 -8.07 -7.18 -14.10
N LYS A 170 -7.94 -6.80 -15.37
CA LYS A 170 -8.27 -7.71 -16.49
C LYS A 170 -7.37 -8.96 -16.52
N LYS A 171 -6.12 -8.84 -16.08
CA LYS A 171 -5.18 -9.96 -16.04
C LYS A 171 -5.30 -10.78 -14.76
N PHE A 172 -5.35 -10.12 -13.62
CA PHE A 172 -5.34 -10.77 -12.32
C PHE A 172 -6.73 -10.73 -11.69
N LEU A 173 -7.28 -11.93 -11.43
CA LEU A 173 -8.59 -12.13 -10.82
C LEU A 173 -8.70 -11.47 -9.42
N ASP A 174 -9.91 -11.44 -8.88
CA ASP A 174 -10.32 -10.63 -7.72
C ASP A 174 -9.47 -10.78 -6.45
N ASN A 175 -8.72 -11.87 -6.30
CA ASN A 175 -7.85 -12.10 -5.15
C ASN A 175 -6.56 -11.26 -5.15
N PHE A 176 -6.15 -10.71 -6.31
CA PHE A 176 -4.96 -9.87 -6.39
C PHE A 176 -5.31 -8.42 -6.01
N LEU A 177 -4.72 -7.93 -4.93
CA LEU A 177 -5.03 -6.62 -4.38
C LEU A 177 -4.44 -5.51 -5.25
N ILE A 178 -5.25 -4.52 -5.56
CA ILE A 178 -4.82 -3.28 -6.22
C ILE A 178 -5.05 -2.14 -5.23
N VAL A 179 -3.98 -1.60 -4.67
CA VAL A 179 -4.03 -0.49 -3.71
C VAL A 179 -3.61 0.79 -4.42
N THR A 180 -4.49 1.79 -4.44
CA THR A 180 -4.25 3.01 -5.22
C THR A 180 -4.20 4.25 -4.32
N PRO A 181 -3.03 4.89 -4.19
CA PRO A 181 -2.91 6.21 -3.57
C PRO A 181 -3.23 7.34 -4.55
N GLY A 182 -3.26 8.57 -4.05
CA GLY A 182 -3.51 9.76 -4.86
C GLY A 182 -4.98 9.97 -5.26
N ILE A 183 -5.92 9.38 -4.51
CA ILE A 183 -7.35 9.60 -4.73
C ILE A 183 -7.75 10.95 -4.14
N ARG A 184 -8.51 11.72 -4.94
CA ARG A 184 -8.97 13.08 -4.61
C ARG A 184 -10.46 13.22 -4.93
N LEU A 185 -11.15 14.06 -4.18
CA LEU A 185 -12.53 14.43 -4.46
C LEU A 185 -12.57 15.51 -5.55
N LYS A 186 -13.69 15.60 -6.28
CA LYS A 186 -13.85 16.53 -7.42
C LYS A 186 -13.62 18.01 -7.07
N ASN A 187 -13.71 18.38 -5.80
CA ASN A 187 -13.60 19.76 -5.33
C ASN A 187 -12.27 20.07 -4.62
N ASP A 188 -11.32 19.13 -4.61
CA ASP A 188 -10.01 19.36 -3.98
C ASP A 188 -9.15 20.26 -4.89
N THR A 189 -8.79 21.45 -4.40
CA THR A 189 -7.94 22.41 -5.12
C THR A 189 -6.47 22.12 -4.86
N TYR A 190 -5.77 21.61 -5.89
CA TYR A 190 -4.31 21.60 -6.12
C TYR A 190 -3.32 21.33 -4.97
N ASP A 191 -2.52 20.27 -5.11
CA ASP A 191 -1.05 20.28 -5.05
C ASP A 191 -0.56 18.99 -5.75
N ASP A 192 0.43 19.11 -6.62
CA ASP A 192 0.98 18.10 -7.54
C ASP A 192 0.08 17.62 -8.71
N LYS A 193 0.43 18.10 -9.90
CA LYS A 193 -0.08 17.62 -11.20
C LYS A 193 0.35 16.17 -11.44
N LYS A 194 -0.41 15.17 -10.98
CA LYS A 194 -0.38 13.78 -11.50
C LYS A 194 -1.59 12.96 -11.01
N SER A 195 -2.42 12.52 -11.95
CA SER A 195 -3.47 11.49 -11.84
C SER A 195 -4.57 11.70 -10.76
N CYS A 196 -5.41 12.72 -10.91
CA CYS A 196 -6.66 12.83 -10.15
C CYS A 196 -7.67 11.78 -10.63
N ASN A 197 -7.94 10.76 -9.80
CA ASN A 197 -8.97 9.77 -10.05
C ASN A 197 -10.06 9.87 -8.98
N PRO A 198 -11.31 10.25 -9.32
CA PRO A 198 -12.41 10.22 -8.37
C PRO A 198 -12.64 8.81 -7.80
N PRO A 199 -13.07 8.66 -6.53
CA PRO A 199 -13.29 7.36 -5.90
C PRO A 199 -14.18 6.41 -6.72
N VAL A 200 -15.22 6.94 -7.38
CA VAL A 200 -16.13 6.17 -8.23
C VAL A 200 -15.40 5.57 -9.43
N GLN A 201 -14.48 6.32 -10.04
CA GLN A 201 -13.68 5.83 -11.15
C GLN A 201 -12.70 4.74 -10.68
N ALA A 202 -12.01 4.96 -9.55
CA ALA A 202 -11.14 3.93 -8.97
C ALA A 202 -11.88 2.61 -8.70
N LYS A 203 -13.10 2.69 -8.14
CA LYS A 203 -13.96 1.51 -7.95
C LYS A 203 -14.27 0.82 -9.28
N ASN A 204 -14.68 1.57 -10.29
CA ASN A 204 -15.01 1.00 -11.61
C ASN A 204 -13.79 0.39 -12.31
N ASN A 205 -12.58 0.89 -12.00
CA ASN A 205 -11.32 0.36 -12.52
C ASN A 205 -10.84 -0.92 -11.82
N GLY A 206 -11.58 -1.42 -10.82
CA GLY A 206 -11.25 -2.67 -10.13
C GLY A 206 -10.21 -2.52 -9.00
N VAL A 207 -10.03 -1.31 -8.49
CA VAL A 207 -9.20 -1.04 -7.30
C VAL A 207 -9.79 -1.75 -6.07
N SER A 208 -8.93 -2.42 -5.31
CA SER A 208 -9.31 -3.11 -4.07
C SER A 208 -9.40 -2.14 -2.90
N TYR A 209 -8.42 -1.24 -2.77
CA TYR A 209 -8.35 -0.22 -1.72
C TYR A 209 -7.88 1.12 -2.27
N ILE A 210 -8.48 2.20 -1.80
CA ILE A 210 -8.02 3.56 -2.06
C ILE A 210 -7.30 4.12 -0.82
N VAL A 211 -6.19 4.82 -1.05
CA VAL A 211 -5.50 5.58 0.00
C VAL A 211 -5.81 7.06 -0.20
N VAL A 212 -6.39 7.66 0.84
CA VAL A 212 -6.79 9.08 0.89
C VAL A 212 -6.05 9.75 2.04
N GLY A 213 -5.35 10.83 1.74
CA GLY A 213 -4.69 11.71 2.70
C GLY A 213 -5.06 13.15 2.41
#